data_AF-A0A7L5Z973-F1
#
_entry.id   AF-A0A7L5Z973-F1
#
_cell.length_a   1.000
_cell.length_b   1.000
_cell.length_c   1.000
_cell.angle_alpha   90.00
_cell.angle_beta   90.00
_cell.angle_gamma   90.00
#
_symmetry.space_group_name_H-M   'P 1'
#
loop_
_entity.id
_entity.type
_entity.pdbx_description
1 polymer ?
#
loop_
_entity_poly.entity_id
_entity_poly.type
_entity_poly.pdbx_seq_one_letter_code
_entity_poly.pdbx_strand_id
1 'polypeptide(L)'
;MNNLNQVASETRGGTTRTNSWNPNGNLAGDGDRTYSWTFGNRMSGATGGGQTASYTYDSEDRRAAKTVNGDDPDLVVRQRGDRPDERGGHPHPLYHPRWQRGHGCTAGDP
;
A
#
# COMPACT_ATOMS: atom_id res chain seq x y z
N MET A 1 -25.14 -12.05 -12.36
CA MET A 1 -24.44 -12.51 -11.14
C MET A 1 -23.24 -13.33 -11.59
N ASN A 2 -22.05 -13.15 -11.01
CA ASN A 2 -20.94 -14.05 -11.30
C ASN A 2 -21.10 -15.33 -10.46
N ASN A 3 -20.63 -16.46 -10.97
CA ASN A 3 -20.98 -17.80 -10.47
C ASN A 3 -20.15 -18.19 -9.22
N LEU A 4 -19.60 -17.22 -8.51
CA LEU A 4 -18.66 -17.39 -7.38
C LEU A 4 -19.36 -17.35 -6.01
N ASN A 5 -20.70 -17.30 -5.98
CA ASN A 5 -21.49 -17.16 -4.75
C ASN A 5 -21.02 -15.98 -3.88
N GLN A 6 -20.87 -14.81 -4.50
CA GLN A 6 -20.39 -13.60 -3.84
C GLN A 6 -21.54 -12.75 -3.31
N VAL A 7 -21.34 -12.19 -2.11
CA VAL A 7 -22.30 -11.25 -1.49
C VAL A 7 -22.19 -9.91 -2.22
N ALA A 8 -23.23 -9.54 -2.97
CA ALA A 8 -23.28 -8.30 -3.74
C ALA A 8 -23.63 -7.06 -2.90
N SER A 9 -24.32 -7.26 -1.77
CA SER A 9 -24.61 -6.20 -0.80
C SER A 9 -24.86 -6.80 0.57
N GLU A 10 -24.58 -6.02 1.61
CA GLU A 10 -24.94 -6.36 2.98
C GLU A 10 -25.50 -5.13 3.70
N THR A 11 -26.43 -5.37 4.64
CA THR A 11 -26.92 -4.32 5.54
C THR A 11 -26.27 -4.51 6.91
N ARG A 12 -25.52 -3.52 7.36
CA ARG A 12 -24.93 -3.48 8.71
C ARG A 12 -25.41 -2.24 9.44
N GLY A 13 -25.95 -2.40 10.65
CA GLY A 13 -26.42 -1.26 11.46
C GLY A 13 -27.50 -0.41 10.79
N GLY A 14 -28.32 -1.00 9.92
CA GLY A 14 -29.37 -0.28 9.17
C GLY A 14 -28.90 0.43 7.90
N THR A 15 -27.60 0.41 7.59
CA THR A 15 -27.04 0.96 6.35
C THR A 15 -26.73 -0.16 5.36
N THR A 16 -27.27 -0.06 4.15
CA THR A 16 -26.97 -0.98 3.05
C THR A 16 -25.70 -0.55 2.34
N ARG A 17 -24.81 -1.52 2.11
CA ARG A 17 -23.53 -1.35 1.45
C ARG A 17 -23.47 -2.26 0.24
N THR A 18 -22.87 -1.75 -0.84
CA THR A 18 -22.72 -2.50 -2.07
C THR A 18 -21.28 -2.99 -2.19
N ASN A 19 -21.13 -4.30 -2.37
CA ASN A 19 -19.83 -4.91 -2.60
C ASN A 19 -19.58 -5.05 -4.10
N SER A 20 -18.35 -4.78 -4.51
CA SER A 20 -17.87 -5.06 -5.86
C SER A 20 -16.71 -6.03 -5.79
N TRP A 21 -16.58 -6.86 -6.83
CA TRP A 21 -15.59 -7.92 -6.91
C TRP A 21 -14.85 -7.83 -8.23
N ASN A 22 -13.54 -8.05 -8.22
CA ASN A 22 -12.77 -8.10 -9.46
C ASN A 22 -12.99 -9.46 -10.19
N PRO A 23 -12.53 -9.62 -11.44
CA PRO A 23 -12.72 -10.87 -12.20
C PRO A 23 -12.12 -12.13 -11.54
N ASN A 24 -11.08 -11.96 -10.72
CA ASN A 24 -10.45 -13.06 -9.97
C ASN A 24 -11.25 -13.44 -8.72
N GLY A 25 -12.30 -12.69 -8.39
CA GLY A 25 -13.15 -12.94 -7.25
C GLY A 25 -12.68 -12.29 -5.94
N ASN A 26 -11.74 -11.34 -5.98
CA ASN A 26 -11.33 -10.58 -4.81
C ASN A 26 -12.25 -9.36 -4.62
N LEU A 27 -12.51 -8.99 -3.36
CA LEU A 27 -13.32 -7.82 -3.03
C LEU A 27 -12.63 -6.54 -3.55
N ALA A 28 -13.24 -5.86 -4.50
CA ALA A 28 -12.73 -4.61 -5.07
C ALA A 28 -13.26 -3.36 -4.34
N GLY A 29 -14.41 -3.48 -3.67
CA GLY A 29 -14.94 -2.43 -2.80
C GLY A 29 -16.11 -2.90 -1.94
N ASP A 30 -16.35 -2.18 -0.84
CA ASP A 30 -17.36 -2.51 0.18
C ASP A 30 -18.39 -1.39 0.42
N GLY A 31 -18.44 -0.40 -0.47
CA GLY A 31 -19.28 0.79 -0.35
C GLY A 31 -18.58 2.00 0.28
N ASP A 32 -17.63 1.81 1.20
CA ASP A 32 -16.82 2.92 1.74
C ASP A 32 -15.35 2.84 1.32
N ARG A 33 -14.86 1.62 1.08
CA ARG A 33 -13.47 1.36 0.76
C ARG A 33 -13.34 0.73 -0.62
N THR A 34 -12.21 1.00 -1.24
CA THR A 34 -11.75 0.35 -2.47
C THR A 34 -10.46 -0.41 -2.19
N TYR A 35 -10.27 -1.53 -2.89
CA TYR A 35 -9.16 -2.45 -2.66
C TYR A 35 -8.50 -2.81 -3.99
N SER A 36 -7.17 -2.77 -4.01
CA SER A 36 -6.34 -3.15 -5.15
C SER A 36 -5.61 -4.45 -4.86
N TRP A 37 -5.45 -5.27 -5.90
CA TRP A 37 -4.90 -6.61 -5.79
C TRP A 37 -3.84 -6.85 -6.85
N THR A 38 -2.80 -7.61 -6.51
CA THR A 38 -1.83 -8.12 -7.48
C THR A 38 -2.42 -9.31 -8.25
N PHE A 39 -1.72 -9.73 -9.31
CA PHE A 39 -2.10 -10.91 -10.08
C PHE A 39 -2.18 -12.19 -9.22
N GLY A 40 -1.37 -12.26 -8.15
CA GLY A 40 -1.37 -13.38 -7.19
C GLY A 40 -2.45 -13.29 -6.10
N ASN A 41 -3.49 -12.46 -6.27
CA ASN A 41 -4.55 -12.24 -5.28
C ASN A 41 -4.05 -11.73 -3.91
N ARG A 42 -2.93 -11.01 -3.89
CA ARG A 42 -2.45 -10.29 -2.69
C ARG A 42 -2.94 -8.85 -2.72
N MET A 43 -3.43 -8.32 -1.62
CA MET A 43 -3.94 -6.95 -1.56
C MET A 43 -2.77 -5.96 -1.60
N SER A 44 -2.62 -5.21 -2.69
CA SER A 44 -1.55 -4.21 -2.83
C SER A 44 -1.91 -2.86 -2.22
N GLY A 45 -3.20 -2.56 -2.07
CA GLY A 45 -3.62 -1.30 -1.48
C GLY A 45 -5.09 -1.24 -1.08
N ALA A 46 -5.40 -0.28 -0.24
CA ALA A 46 -6.76 0.03 0.21
C ALA A 46 -6.93 1.53 0.37
N THR A 47 -8.07 2.07 -0.08
CA THR A 47 -8.42 3.48 0.11
C THR A 47 -9.80 3.58 0.75
N GLY A 48 -9.95 4.49 1.72
CA GLY A 48 -11.24 4.82 2.31
C GLY A 48 -11.12 5.60 3.61
N GLY A 49 -12.19 6.28 4.00
CA GLY A 49 -12.17 7.19 5.16
C GLY A 49 -11.11 8.30 5.05
N GLY A 50 -10.80 8.74 3.83
CA GLY A 50 -9.77 9.75 3.54
C GLY A 50 -8.33 9.25 3.59
N GLN A 51 -8.10 7.96 3.84
CA GLN A 51 -6.74 7.40 3.93
C GLN A 51 -6.45 6.45 2.77
N THR A 52 -5.18 6.37 2.40
CA THR A 52 -4.68 5.39 1.41
C THR A 52 -3.57 4.56 2.03
N ALA A 53 -3.73 3.24 2.03
CA ALA A 53 -2.72 2.30 2.49
C ALA A 53 -2.14 1.51 1.33
N SER A 54 -0.83 1.28 1.34
CA SER A 54 -0.13 0.35 0.44
C SER A 54 0.57 -0.74 1.24
N TYR A 55 0.69 -1.92 0.63
CA TYR A 55 1.22 -3.12 1.28
C TYR A 55 2.30 -3.79 0.41
N THR A 56 3.37 -4.24 1.06
CA THR A 56 4.40 -5.07 0.43
C THR A 56 4.45 -6.44 1.09
N TYR A 57 4.96 -7.43 0.35
CA TYR A 57 4.99 -8.83 0.76
C TYR A 57 6.40 -9.39 0.57
N ASP A 58 6.79 -10.30 1.45
CA ASP A 58 8.02 -11.08 1.28
C ASP A 58 7.83 -12.24 0.28
N SER A 59 8.90 -12.99 0.04
CA SER A 59 8.89 -14.17 -0.83
C SER A 59 8.02 -15.32 -0.32
N GLU A 60 7.67 -15.31 0.97
CA GLU A 60 6.83 -16.31 1.64
C GLU A 60 5.34 -15.90 1.68
N ASP A 61 4.96 -14.83 0.99
CA ASP A 61 3.59 -14.28 0.97
C ASP A 61 3.12 -13.65 2.29
N ARG A 62 4.05 -13.25 3.15
CA ARG A 62 3.69 -12.52 4.37
C ARG A 62 3.81 -11.03 4.12
N ARG A 63 2.90 -10.26 4.72
CA ARG A 63 2.97 -8.80 4.67
C ARG A 63 4.25 -8.32 5.36
N ALA A 64 5.13 -7.66 4.61
CA ALA A 64 6.40 -7.15 5.09
C ALA A 64 6.27 -5.70 5.60
N ALA A 65 5.59 -4.84 4.85
CA ALA A 65 5.38 -3.44 5.21
C ALA A 65 3.94 -2.96 4.96
N LYS A 66 3.56 -1.91 5.68
CA LYS A 66 2.35 -1.10 5.44
C LYS A 66 2.72 0.37 5.49
N THR A 67 2.41 1.11 4.44
CA THR A 67 2.50 2.58 4.40
C THR A 67 1.10 3.16 4.34
N VAL A 68 0.82 4.19 5.13
CA VAL A 68 -0.45 4.92 5.11
C VAL A 68 -0.17 6.36 4.71
N ASN A 69 -0.91 6.91 3.75
CA ASN A 69 -0.79 8.28 3.25
C ASN A 69 0.62 8.71 2.81
N GLY A 70 1.52 7.75 2.54
CA GLY A 70 2.92 8.03 2.23
C GLY A 70 3.83 8.24 3.45
N ASP A 71 3.32 8.02 4.66
CA ASP A 71 4.09 8.04 5.91
C ASP A 71 5.11 6.89 5.98
N ASP A 72 5.98 6.93 6.99
CA ASP A 72 6.98 5.89 7.22
C ASP A 72 6.31 4.50 7.36
N PRO A 73 6.89 3.46 6.74
CA PRO A 73 6.30 2.13 6.73
C PRO A 73 6.33 1.48 8.12
N ASP A 74 5.20 0.90 8.51
CA ASP A 74 5.13 -0.07 9.60
C ASP A 74 5.63 -1.44 9.10
N LEU A 75 6.72 -1.93 9.68
CA LEU A 75 7.37 -3.19 9.30
C LEU A 75 6.90 -4.32 10.22
N VAL A 76 6.27 -5.35 9.64
CA VAL A 76 5.64 -6.45 10.40
C VAL A 76 6.56 -7.67 10.51
N VAL A 77 7.32 -7.97 9.44
CA VAL A 77 8.35 -9.00 9.48
C VAL A 77 9.65 -8.34 9.92
N ARG A 78 10.14 -8.70 11.11
CA ARG A 78 11.55 -8.50 11.43
C ARG A 78 12.33 -9.38 10.47
N GLN A 79 12.90 -8.81 9.41
CA GLN A 79 13.93 -9.51 8.67
C GLN A 79 15.03 -9.81 9.69
N ARG A 80 15.34 -11.09 9.92
CA ARG A 80 16.46 -11.46 10.81
C ARG A 80 17.72 -10.88 10.19
N GLY A 81 18.14 -9.69 10.61
CA GLY A 81 19.28 -9.00 10.02
C GLY A 81 19.42 -7.52 10.39
N ASP A 82 18.34 -6.84 10.75
CA ASP A 82 18.38 -5.40 11.07
C ASP A 82 18.99 -5.16 12.46
N ARG A 83 20.31 -5.32 12.59
CA ARG A 83 21.05 -4.58 13.60
C ARG A 83 21.10 -3.13 13.10
N PRO A 84 20.58 -2.15 13.84
CA PRO A 84 20.84 -0.76 13.52
C PRO A 84 22.34 -0.54 13.75
N ASP A 85 23.11 -0.49 12.68
CA ASP A 85 24.46 0.05 12.72
C ASP A 85 24.36 1.54 13.07
N GLU A 86 24.97 1.88 14.19
CA GLU A 86 25.13 3.22 14.73
C GLU A 86 25.97 4.08 13.77
N ARG A 87 25.30 4.87 12.93
CA ARG A 87 25.60 6.25 12.49
C ARG A 87 25.10 6.44 11.05
N GLY A 88 23.99 7.18 10.91
CA GLY A 88 23.55 7.71 9.62
C GLY A 88 22.76 6.72 8.77
N GLY A 89 21.52 6.43 9.16
CA GLY A 89 20.59 5.64 8.37
C GLY A 89 19.31 6.42 8.11
N HIS A 90 19.36 7.41 7.21
CA HIS A 90 18.14 7.86 6.56
C HIS A 90 17.51 6.62 5.88
N PRO A 91 16.22 6.31 6.11
CA PRO A 91 15.57 5.25 5.36
C PRO A 91 15.67 5.62 3.88
N HIS A 92 16.48 4.88 3.12
CA HIS A 92 16.67 5.12 1.68
C HIS A 92 15.38 4.75 0.95
N PRO A 93 14.61 5.71 0.41
CA PRO A 93 13.37 5.45 -0.30
C PRO A 93 13.74 5.34 -1.78
N LEU A 94 13.94 4.14 -2.31
CA LEU A 94 14.05 4.00 -3.77
C LEU A 94 12.65 4.05 -4.40
N TYR A 95 12.11 5.26 -4.56
CA TYR A 95 11.63 5.82 -5.84
C TYR A 95 11.02 7.22 -5.60
N HIS A 96 11.69 8.28 -6.04
CA HIS A 96 11.04 9.56 -6.35
C HIS A 96 11.48 10.04 -7.73
N PRO A 97 10.56 10.25 -8.70
CA PRO A 97 10.89 11.07 -9.86
C PRO A 97 10.79 12.54 -9.47
N ARG A 98 11.97 13.16 -9.33
CA ARG A 98 12.33 14.54 -9.69
C ARG A 98 11.22 15.60 -9.64
N TRP A 99 11.32 16.54 -8.70
CA TRP A 99 11.22 17.99 -8.93
C TRP A 99 11.79 18.76 -7.73
N GLN A 100 12.97 19.36 -7.87
CA GLN A 100 13.34 20.53 -7.08
C GLN A 100 13.83 21.62 -8.02
N ARG A 101 13.06 22.71 -8.03
CA ARG A 101 13.40 23.98 -8.66
C ARG A 101 14.44 24.69 -7.81
N GLY A 102 15.50 25.12 -8.48
CA GLY A 102 16.25 26.35 -8.21
C GLY A 102 17.10 26.36 -6.94
N HIS A 103 18.42 26.36 -7.09
CA HIS A 103 19.33 27.36 -6.50
C HIS A 103 20.75 27.17 -7.07
N GLY A 104 21.17 28.13 -7.89
CA GLY A 104 22.55 28.61 -8.07
C GLY A 104 23.65 27.62 -8.52
N CYS A 105 23.95 27.61 -9.82
CA CYS A 105 25.23 27.15 -10.34
C CYS A 105 26.30 28.23 -10.10
N THR A 106 27.46 27.88 -9.53
CA THR A 106 28.75 28.48 -9.90
C THR A 106 29.83 27.40 -9.79
N ALA A 107 30.31 26.95 -10.94
CA ALA A 107 31.54 26.18 -11.08
C ALA A 107 32.75 27.09 -10.90
N GLY A 108 33.85 26.56 -10.35
CA GLY A 108 35.13 27.25 -10.28
C GLY A 108 36.15 26.47 -9.46
N ASP A 109 36.85 25.54 -10.12
CA ASP A 109 38.14 24.98 -9.68
C ASP A 109 39.17 26.10 -9.46
N PRO A 110 40.14 25.88 -8.57
CA PRO A 110 41.51 25.66 -9.07
C PRO A 110 42.18 24.37 -8.60
#